data_AF-A0A962GNM6-F1
#
_entry.id   AF-A0A962GNM6-F1
#
_cell.length_a   1.000
_cell.length_b   1.000
_cell.length_c   1.000
_cell.angle_alpha   90.00
_cell.angle_beta   90.00
_cell.angle_gamma   90.00
#
_symmetry.space_group_name_H-M   'P 1'
#
loop_
_entity.id
_entity.type
_entity.pdbx_description
1 polymer ?
#
loop_
_entity_poly.entity_id
_entity_poly.type
_entity_poly.pdbx_seq_one_letter_code
_entity_poly.pdbx_strand_id
1 'polypeptide(L)' 'RSWAIEIKHALSPKVRRGFHQACADLQPERRLLLYPGSDAFPLPDGIEVLPVAQAMAALESEGR' A
#
# COMPACT_ATOMS: atom_id res chain seq x y z
N ARG A 1 3.52 -14.97 -0.19
CA ARG A 1 3.92 -13.65 -0.72
C ARG A 1 3.76 -12.63 0.39
N SER A 2 4.71 -11.72 0.62
CA SER A 2 4.64 -10.74 1.72
C SER A 2 4.26 -9.35 1.20
N TRP A 3 3.30 -8.71 1.88
CA TRP A 3 2.78 -7.39 1.52
C TRP A 3 3.04 -6.44 2.70
N ALA A 4 3.52 -5.24 2.42
CA ALA A 4 3.59 -4.15 3.40
C ALA A 4 2.48 -3.14 3.11
N ILE A 5 1.67 -2.83 4.12
CA ILE A 5 0.47 -1.99 4.00
C ILE A 5 0.52 -0.89 5.06
N GLU A 6 0.49 0.37 4.64
CA GLU A 6 0.22 1.53 5.50
C GLU A 6 -1.14 2.13 5.17
N ILE A 7 -2.01 2.35 6.16
CA ILE A 7 -3.36 2.92 5.95
C ILE A 7 -3.39 4.37 6.45
N LYS A 8 -3.97 5.27 5.65
CA LYS A 8 -4.16 6.70 5.98
C LYS A 8 -5.63 7.09 5.82
N HIS A 9 -6.08 8.01 6.68
CA HIS A 9 -7.42 8.60 6.59
C HIS A 9 -7.45 9.91 5.78
N ALA A 10 -6.31 10.37 5.28
CA ALA A 10 -6.21 11.61 4.52
C ALA A 10 -6.33 11.35 3.00
N LEU A 11 -7.00 12.25 2.28
CA LEU A 11 -7.13 12.20 0.81
C LEU A 11 -5.82 12.53 0.06
N SER A 12 -4.85 13.14 0.75
CA SER A 12 -3.48 13.31 0.26
C SER A 12 -2.54 12.42 1.07
N PRO A 13 -2.55 11.10 0.83
CA PRO A 13 -1.81 10.16 1.65
C PRO A 13 -0.31 10.28 1.37
N LYS A 14 0.49 10.18 2.43
CA LYS A 14 1.95 10.11 2.35
C LYS A 14 2.41 8.93 3.19
N VAL A 15 3.34 8.15 2.63
CA VAL A 15 4.07 7.13 3.38
C VAL A 15 4.96 7.79 4.44
N ARG A 16 5.14 7.10 5.57
CA ARG A 16 6.06 7.57 6.62
C ARG A 16 7.44 6.96 6.41
N ARG A 17 8.47 7.62 6.95
CA ARG A 17 9.86 7.09 6.96
C ARG A 17 9.94 5.65 7.46
N GLY A 18 9.16 5.30 8.49
CA GLY A 18 9.12 3.94 9.04
C GLY A 18 8.67 2.88 8.03
N PHE A 19 7.78 3.24 7.10
CA PHE A 19 7.34 2.33 6.04
C PHE A 19 8.47 2.02 5.06
N HIS A 20 9.22 3.04 4.62
CA HIS A 20 10.40 2.85 3.79
C HIS A 20 11.46 1.97 4.47
N GLN A 21 11.72 2.23 5.76
CA GLN A 21 12.69 1.44 6.53
C GLN A 21 12.26 -0.03 6.64
N ALA A 22 11.01 -0.29 7.01
CA ALA A 22 10.48 -1.65 7.09
C ALA A 22 10.50 -2.35 5.72
N CYS A 23 10.21 -1.63 4.62
CA CYS A 23 10.29 -2.20 3.28
C CYS A 23 11.74 -2.53 2.86
N ALA A 24 12.72 -1.72 3.28
CA ALA A 24 14.13 -1.99 3.02
C ALA A 24 14.61 -3.25 3.78
N ASP A 25 14.17 -3.41 5.03
CA ASP A 25 14.57 -4.51 5.90
C ASP A 25 13.86 -5.83 5.53
N LEU A 26 12.55 -5.77 5.24
CA LEU A 26 11.71 -6.95 5.01
C LEU A 26 11.58 -7.36 3.54
N GLN A 27 11.92 -6.45 2.61
CA GLN A 27 11.85 -6.66 1.17
C GLN A 27 10.51 -7.29 0.70
N PRO A 28 9.36 -6.67 1.01
CA PRO A 28 8.05 -7.22 0.64
C PRO A 28 7.88 -7.21 -0.88
N GLU A 29 7.12 -8.18 -1.38
CA GLU A 29 6.77 -8.30 -2.79
C GLU A 29 5.86 -7.16 -3.26
N ARG A 30 5.01 -6.64 -2.36
CA ARG A 30 4.15 -5.49 -2.62
C ARG A 30 4.23 -4.44 -1.52
N ARG A 31 4.21 -3.17 -1.92
CA ARG A 31 4.28 -2.00 -1.05
C ARG A 31 3.07 -1.11 -1.30
N LEU A 32 2.15 -1.05 -0.34
CA LEU A 32 0.86 -0.41 -0.51
C LEU A 32 0.63 0.73 0.50
N LEU A 33 0.10 1.84 -0.01
CA LEU A 33 -0.47 2.93 0.78
C LEU A 33 -1.98 2.99 0.54
N LEU A 34 -2.77 2.65 1.55
CA LEU A 34 -4.22 2.66 1.47
C LEU A 34 -4.78 4.00 1.94
N TYR A 35 -5.77 4.52 1.23
CA TYR A 35 -6.40 5.80 1.54
C TYR A 35 -7.90 5.80 1.19
N PRO A 36 -8.69 6.80 1.65
CA PRO A 36 -10.14 6.81 1.48
C PRO A 36 -10.63 7.43 0.15
N GLY A 37 -9.74 7.62 -0.84
CA GLY A 37 -10.14 8.11 -2.16
C GLY A 37 -10.59 7.00 -3.11
N SER A 38 -10.73 7.33 -4.39
CA SER A 38 -11.29 6.45 -5.43
C SER A 38 -10.28 5.95 -6.45
N ASP A 39 -9.08 6.55 -6.51
CA ASP A 39 -8.15 6.35 -7.60
C ASP A 39 -6.91 5.60 -7.15
N ALA A 40 -6.43 4.71 -8.01
CA ALA A 40 -5.15 4.05 -7.83
C ALA A 40 -4.06 4.82 -8.58
N PHE A 41 -2.91 5.03 -7.96
CA PHE A 41 -1.78 5.70 -8.59
C PHE A 41 -0.44 5.27 -7.99
N PRO A 42 0.65 5.28 -8.79
CA PRO A 42 1.97 4.94 -8.28
C PRO A 42 2.60 6.11 -7.51
N LEU A 43 3.48 5.77 -6.58
CA LEU A 43 4.45 6.65 -5.94
C LEU A 43 5.87 6.13 -6.25
N PRO A 44 6.92 6.93 -5.97
CA PRO A 44 8.30 6.46 -6.01
C PRO A 44 8.55 5.21 -5.16
N ASP A 45 9.71 4.57 -5.37
CA ASP A 45 10.16 3.39 -4.62
C ASP A 45 9.24 2.15 -4.75
N GLY A 46 8.48 2.07 -5.84
CA GLY A 46 7.59 0.95 -6.14
C GLY A 46 6.39 0.87 -5.21
N ILE A 47 5.98 2.00 -4.63
CA ILE A 47 4.81 2.08 -3.74
C ILE A 47 3.58 2.33 -4.59
N GLU A 48 2.52 1.58 -4.35
CA GLU A 48 1.22 1.76 -5.00
C GLU A 48 0.22 2.35 -4.01
N VAL A 49 -0.47 3.42 -4.39
CA VAL A 49 -1.59 3.97 -3.63
C VAL A 49 -2.86 3.33 -4.13
N LEU A 50 -3.65 2.74 -3.22
CA LEU A 50 -4.91 2.09 -3.54
C LEU A 50 -6.05 2.59 -2.64
N PRO A 51 -7.26 2.76 -3.18
CA PRO A 51 -8.47 2.80 -2.37
C PRO A 51 -8.60 1.54 -1.53
N VAL A 52 -9.10 1.69 -0.29
CA VAL A 52 -9.31 0.54 0.63
C VAL A 52 -10.12 -0.58 -0.05
N ALA A 53 -11.19 -0.23 -0.77
CA ALA A 53 -12.03 -1.21 -1.45
C ALA A 53 -11.26 -2.04 -2.50
N GLN A 54 -10.38 -1.41 -3.28
CA GLN A 54 -9.57 -2.11 -4.28
C GLN A 54 -8.51 -3.00 -3.63
N ALA A 55 -7.90 -2.53 -2.54
CA ALA A 55 -6.93 -3.33 -1.79
C ALA A 55 -7.57 -4.58 -1.16
N MET A 56 -8.80 -4.48 -0.65
CA MET A 56 -9.54 -5.63 -0.11
C MET A 56 -9.84 -6.66 -1.20
N ALA A 57 -10.31 -6.23 -2.38
CA ALA A 57 -10.55 -7.14 -3.50
C ALA A 57 -9.25 -7.85 -3.95
N ALA A 58 -8.12 -7.14 -3.96
CA ALA A 58 -6.82 -7.72 -4.29
C ALA A 58 -6.39 -8.79 -3.27
N LEU A 59 -6.54 -8.51 -1.96
CA LEU A 59 -6.24 -9.46 -0.88
C LEU A 59 -7.13 -10.72 -0.95
N GLU A 60 -8.42 -10.56 -1.25
CA GLU A 60 -9.34 -11.68 -1.45
C GLU A 60 -8.95 -12.56 -2.64
N SER A 61 -8.45 -11.96 -3.72
CA SER A 61 -8.04 -12.69 -4.92
C SER A 61 -6.76 -13.50 -4.74
N GLU A 62 -5.80 -13.00 -3.94
CA GLU A 62 -4.55 -13.73 -3.64
C GLU A 62 -4.69 -14.76 -2.51
N GLY A 63 -5.77 -14.68 -1.73
CA GLY A 63 -6.06 -15.65 -0.66
C GLY A 63 -6.70 -16.96 -1.14
N ARG A 64 -7.01 -17.09 -2.43
CA ARG A 64 -7.50 -18.32 -3.08
C ARG A 64 -6.37 -19.03 -3.80
#